data_AF-A0A1V6IJB3-F1
#
_entry.id   AF-A0A1V6IJB3-F1
#
_cell.length_a   1.000
_cell.length_b   1.000
_cell.length_c   1.000
_cell.angle_alpha   90.00
_cell.angle_beta   90.00
_cell.angle_gamma   90.00
#
_symmetry.space_group_name_H-M   'P 1'
#
loop_
_entity.id
_entity.type
_entity.pdbx_description
1 polymer ?
#
loop_
_entity_poly.entity_id
_entity_poly.type
_entity_poly.pdbx_seq_one_letter_code
_entity_poly.pdbx_strand_id
1 'polypeptide(L)'
;MNDKKTYTPISNENFLRLLRFYKIPESAEDEVLYNLYIETVELLTLHHQTFENIPYINLDHQRLILQLIHDYDFRMRGLNFEERRSLLKDELFHNKLINVVVDKYGSSAIFKYDSGTYLTPFSMEISTINVYLNFIMLKLGSIPRHNKATELYAELLTSAFSYVLTITELLVRGFEKEALATWRSLHELEATLLLIQDEKVLAQYNQHILYALAFNKLIAQAESDKVFIEIKAKMKDLKLKSKDTKRFIEYGWLLAHNDFDLNIHKFNFRDGVQTLAGLNHKRNIYQVASEVTHSSPLTLFTKRHYFLSIALENLYSSFLTIEALFAAFYIKNTTKNEAEFYEVTRSIYLEDINFVKDRITK
;
A
#
# COMPACT_ATOMS: atom_id res chain seq x y z
N MET A 1 -42.41 -22.14 -9.13
CA MET A 1 -41.28 -22.42 -10.03
C MET A 1 -40.03 -22.12 -9.24
N ASN A 2 -39.23 -23.13 -8.88
CA ASN A 2 -37.90 -22.88 -8.33
C ASN A 2 -37.08 -22.32 -9.49
N ASP A 3 -36.71 -21.04 -9.44
CA ASP A 3 -35.67 -20.51 -10.31
C ASP A 3 -34.43 -21.37 -10.08
N LYS A 4 -34.11 -22.22 -11.05
CA LYS A 4 -32.88 -23.00 -11.00
C LYS A 4 -31.75 -21.98 -11.04
N LYS A 5 -30.99 -21.91 -9.96
CA LYS A 5 -29.75 -21.15 -9.84
C LYS A 5 -28.78 -21.66 -10.93
N THR A 6 -28.73 -20.99 -12.07
CA THR A 6 -27.89 -21.36 -13.22
C THR A 6 -27.00 -20.20 -13.61
N TYR A 7 -25.72 -20.47 -13.86
CA TYR A 7 -24.83 -19.49 -14.46
C TYR A 7 -24.69 -19.73 -15.95
N THR A 8 -24.63 -18.66 -16.74
CA THR A 8 -24.47 -18.72 -18.19
C THR A 8 -23.08 -18.20 -18.55
N PRO A 9 -22.24 -18.99 -19.26
CA PRO A 9 -20.95 -18.49 -19.74
C PRO A 9 -21.12 -17.28 -20.67
N ILE A 10 -20.17 -16.35 -20.65
CA ILE A 10 -20.08 -15.30 -21.68
C ILE A 10 -19.66 -15.92 -23.00
N SER A 11 -19.95 -15.25 -24.12
CA SER A 11 -19.52 -15.70 -25.45
C SER A 11 -17.99 -15.74 -25.57
N ASN A 12 -17.49 -16.61 -26.44
CA ASN A 12 -16.06 -16.72 -26.76
C ASN A 12 -15.47 -15.36 -27.17
N GLU A 13 -16.17 -14.59 -27.99
CA GLU A 13 -15.75 -13.25 -28.39
C GLU A 13 -15.52 -12.33 -27.18
N ASN A 14 -16.45 -12.32 -26.21
CA ASN A 14 -16.31 -11.52 -25.00
C ASN A 14 -15.21 -12.04 -24.08
N PHE A 15 -15.02 -13.36 -23.99
CA PHE A 15 -13.93 -13.99 -23.27
C PHE A 15 -12.57 -13.56 -23.84
N LEU A 16 -12.37 -13.71 -25.15
CA LEU A 16 -11.13 -13.29 -25.83
C LEU A 16 -10.88 -11.79 -25.68
N ARG A 17 -11.93 -10.96 -25.82
CA ARG A 17 -11.83 -9.51 -25.60
C ARG A 17 -11.34 -9.19 -24.19
N LEU A 18 -11.80 -9.94 -23.19
CA LEU A 18 -11.36 -9.80 -21.80
C LEU A 18 -9.89 -10.20 -21.64
N LEU A 19 -9.44 -11.29 -22.27
CA LEU A 19 -8.02 -11.68 -22.28
C LEU A 19 -7.13 -10.54 -22.82
N ARG A 20 -7.53 -9.94 -23.94
CA ARG A 20 -6.78 -8.85 -24.57
C ARG A 20 -6.81 -7.58 -23.72
N PHE A 21 -7.92 -7.29 -23.04
CA PHE A 21 -7.98 -6.19 -22.08
C PHE A 21 -6.96 -6.34 -20.94
N TYR A 22 -6.74 -7.57 -20.46
CA TYR A 22 -5.72 -7.90 -19.46
C TYR A 22 -4.31 -8.12 -20.03
N LYS A 23 -4.09 -7.78 -21.31
CA LYS A 23 -2.79 -7.89 -21.99
C LYS A 23 -2.24 -9.32 -22.02
N ILE A 24 -3.10 -10.32 -21.96
CA ILE A 24 -2.72 -11.70 -22.27
C ILE A 24 -2.51 -11.76 -23.79
N PRO A 25 -1.39 -12.27 -24.31
CA PRO A 25 -1.17 -12.39 -25.76
C PRO A 25 -2.12 -13.41 -26.41
N GLU A 26 -2.37 -13.22 -27.70
CA GLU A 26 -3.07 -14.24 -28.50
C GLU A 26 -2.22 -15.50 -28.63
N SER A 27 -2.85 -16.66 -28.48
CA SER A 27 -2.14 -17.94 -28.44
C SER A 27 -3.02 -19.10 -28.88
N ALA A 28 -2.37 -20.22 -29.21
CA ALA A 28 -3.06 -21.49 -29.48
C ALA A 28 -3.81 -22.04 -28.24
N GLU A 29 -3.62 -21.46 -27.06
CA GLU A 29 -4.29 -21.87 -25.82
C GLU A 29 -5.64 -21.17 -25.61
N ASP A 30 -5.97 -20.16 -26.40
CA ASP A 30 -7.19 -19.37 -26.24
C ASP A 30 -8.46 -20.24 -26.23
N GLU A 31 -8.56 -21.19 -27.17
CA GLU A 31 -9.68 -22.14 -27.24
C GLU A 31 -9.71 -23.10 -26.04
N VAL A 32 -8.53 -23.56 -25.61
CA VAL A 32 -8.40 -24.45 -24.44
C VAL A 32 -8.88 -23.74 -23.18
N LEU A 33 -8.45 -22.49 -22.98
CA LEU A 33 -8.83 -21.67 -21.83
C LEU A 33 -10.34 -21.37 -21.83
N TYR A 34 -10.94 -21.12 -23.01
CA TYR A 34 -12.38 -20.90 -23.11
C TYR A 34 -13.19 -22.15 -22.74
N ASN A 35 -12.75 -23.34 -23.18
CA ASN A 35 -13.41 -24.60 -22.83
C ASN A 35 -13.31 -24.87 -21.32
N LEU A 36 -12.11 -24.72 -20.73
CA LEU A 36 -11.91 -24.84 -19.29
C LEU A 36 -12.78 -23.84 -18.50
N TYR A 37 -12.98 -22.64 -19.03
CA TYR A 37 -13.88 -21.64 -18.45
C TYR A 37 -15.34 -22.10 -18.47
N ILE A 38 -15.84 -22.62 -19.59
CA ILE A 38 -17.21 -23.16 -19.69
C ILE A 38 -17.41 -24.25 -18.63
N GLU A 39 -16.51 -25.22 -18.57
CA GLU A 39 -16.59 -26.33 -17.61
C GLU A 39 -16.55 -25.84 -16.15
N THR A 40 -15.78 -24.78 -15.88
CA THR A 40 -15.75 -24.15 -14.56
C THR A 40 -17.10 -23.50 -14.20
N VAL A 41 -17.76 -22.84 -15.16
CA VAL A 41 -19.10 -22.26 -14.94
C VAL A 41 -20.16 -23.35 -14.72
N GLU A 42 -20.06 -24.46 -15.45
CA GLU A 42 -20.93 -25.63 -15.28
C GLU A 42 -20.75 -26.26 -13.89
N LEU A 43 -19.52 -26.47 -13.44
CA LEU A 43 -19.24 -26.99 -12.10
C LEU A 43 -19.73 -26.05 -11.00
N LEU A 44 -19.54 -24.73 -11.15
CA LEU A 44 -20.04 -23.75 -10.20
C LEU A 44 -21.58 -23.77 -10.12
N THR A 45 -22.25 -23.96 -11.25
CA THR A 45 -23.71 -24.14 -11.33
C THR A 45 -24.14 -25.40 -10.58
N LEU A 46 -23.45 -26.52 -10.80
CA LEU A 46 -23.72 -27.78 -10.11
C LEU A 46 -23.55 -27.62 -8.58
N HIS A 47 -22.50 -26.94 -8.13
CA HIS A 47 -22.27 -26.65 -6.71
C HIS A 47 -23.46 -25.88 -6.09
N HIS A 48 -23.95 -24.82 -6.75
CA HIS A 48 -25.07 -24.02 -6.23
C HIS A 48 -26.42 -24.76 -6.26
N GLN A 49 -26.57 -25.71 -7.17
CA GLN A 49 -27.75 -26.59 -7.21
C GLN A 49 -27.69 -27.68 -6.15
N THR A 50 -26.48 -28.11 -5.78
CA THR A 50 -26.26 -29.19 -4.81
C THR A 50 -26.34 -28.69 -3.36
N PHE A 51 -25.81 -27.50 -3.07
CA PHE A 51 -25.69 -26.98 -1.72
C PHE A 51 -26.64 -25.79 -1.48
N GLU A 52 -27.71 -26.02 -0.72
CA GLU A 52 -28.73 -24.98 -0.44
C GLU A 52 -28.21 -23.79 0.38
N ASN A 53 -27.19 -24.02 1.22
CA ASN A 53 -26.61 -23.03 2.13
C ASN A 53 -25.64 -22.04 1.45
N ILE A 54 -25.43 -22.18 0.13
CA ILE A 54 -24.56 -21.28 -0.63
C ILE A 54 -25.40 -20.12 -1.18
N PRO A 55 -25.11 -18.85 -0.78
CA PRO A 55 -25.81 -17.70 -1.34
C PRO A 55 -25.52 -17.61 -2.83
N TYR A 56 -26.59 -17.45 -3.62
CA TYR A 56 -26.48 -17.25 -5.06
C TYR A 56 -26.21 -15.78 -5.34
N ILE A 57 -25.08 -15.50 -5.99
CA ILE A 57 -24.64 -14.16 -6.34
C ILE A 57 -24.47 -14.09 -7.85
N ASN A 58 -24.59 -12.90 -8.45
CA ASN A 58 -24.29 -12.74 -9.86
C ASN A 58 -22.85 -13.17 -10.15
N LEU A 59 -22.66 -13.98 -11.20
CA LEU A 59 -21.34 -14.46 -11.57
C LEU A 59 -20.47 -13.32 -12.09
N ASP A 60 -19.48 -12.95 -11.29
CA ASP A 60 -18.35 -12.14 -11.73
C ASP A 60 -17.44 -12.98 -12.65
N HIS A 61 -17.77 -12.97 -13.94
CA HIS A 61 -17.01 -13.69 -14.97
C HIS A 61 -15.55 -13.24 -15.03
N GLN A 62 -15.30 -11.94 -14.90
CA GLN A 62 -13.95 -11.39 -14.95
C GLN A 62 -13.07 -12.01 -13.87
N ARG A 63 -13.57 -12.06 -12.62
CA ARG A 63 -12.85 -12.70 -11.51
C ARG A 63 -12.62 -14.20 -11.75
N LEU A 64 -13.63 -14.93 -12.22
CA LEU A 64 -13.50 -16.38 -12.47
C LEU A 64 -12.46 -16.66 -13.56
N ILE A 65 -12.51 -15.92 -14.67
CA ILE A 65 -11.59 -16.06 -15.81
C ILE A 65 -10.15 -15.77 -15.37
N LEU A 66 -9.92 -14.69 -14.62
CA LEU A 66 -8.58 -14.35 -14.12
C LEU A 66 -8.03 -15.42 -13.17
N GLN A 67 -8.86 -15.98 -12.29
CA GLN A 67 -8.44 -17.08 -11.42
C GLN A 67 -8.06 -18.34 -12.20
N LEU A 68 -8.84 -18.69 -13.23
CA LEU A 68 -8.54 -19.81 -14.13
C LEU A 68 -7.19 -19.63 -14.81
N ILE A 69 -6.98 -18.48 -15.46
CA ILE A 69 -5.76 -18.22 -16.23
C ILE A 69 -4.53 -18.24 -15.33
N HIS A 70 -4.58 -17.56 -14.19
CA HIS A 70 -3.45 -17.54 -13.27
C HIS A 70 -3.15 -18.92 -12.67
N ASP A 71 -4.16 -19.75 -12.39
CA ASP A 71 -3.93 -21.12 -11.90
C ASP A 71 -3.39 -22.03 -13.00
N TYR A 72 -3.93 -21.92 -14.22
CA TYR A 72 -3.46 -22.61 -15.41
C TYR A 72 -1.99 -22.28 -15.69
N ASP A 73 -1.64 -21.01 -15.86
CA ASP A 73 -0.30 -20.56 -16.19
C ASP A 73 0.73 -20.95 -15.13
N PHE A 74 0.35 -20.89 -13.85
CA PHE A 74 1.23 -21.29 -12.77
C PHE A 74 1.55 -22.78 -12.80
N ARG A 75 0.52 -23.63 -13.01
CA ARG A 75 0.69 -25.09 -13.10
C ARG A 75 1.44 -25.51 -14.36
N MET A 76 1.26 -24.77 -15.45
CA MET A 76 1.84 -25.03 -16.76
C MET A 76 3.21 -24.36 -16.99
N ARG A 77 3.79 -23.76 -15.93
CA ARG A 77 5.04 -23.03 -16.03
C ARG A 77 6.20 -23.95 -16.43
N GLY A 78 6.94 -23.54 -17.47
CA GLY A 78 8.08 -24.30 -17.98
C GLY A 78 7.72 -25.41 -18.97
N LEU A 79 6.43 -25.62 -19.24
CA LEU A 79 5.95 -26.58 -20.25
C LEU A 79 5.66 -25.88 -21.57
N ASN A 80 5.98 -26.53 -22.69
CA ASN A 80 5.56 -26.11 -24.02
C ASN A 80 4.10 -26.50 -24.30
N PHE A 81 3.52 -25.97 -25.38
CA PHE A 81 2.11 -26.15 -25.71
C PHE A 81 1.67 -27.63 -25.79
N GLU A 82 2.48 -28.51 -26.39
CA GLU A 82 2.14 -29.93 -26.52
C GLU A 82 2.21 -30.66 -25.18
N GLU A 83 3.20 -30.32 -24.34
CA GLU A 83 3.29 -30.84 -22.97
C GLU A 83 2.09 -30.42 -22.13
N ARG A 84 1.65 -29.16 -22.26
CA ARG A 84 0.46 -28.62 -21.59
C ARG A 84 -0.81 -29.35 -22.03
N ARG A 85 -1.00 -29.55 -23.35
CA ARG A 85 -2.12 -30.32 -23.89
C ARG A 85 -2.11 -31.76 -23.44
N SER A 86 -0.93 -32.38 -23.35
CA SER A 86 -0.79 -33.75 -22.85
C SER A 86 -1.22 -33.83 -21.38
N LEU A 87 -0.78 -32.88 -20.55
CA LEU A 87 -1.13 -32.84 -19.14
C LEU A 87 -2.62 -32.62 -18.89
N LEU A 88 -3.31 -31.83 -19.74
CA LEU A 88 -4.76 -31.66 -19.67
C LEU A 88 -5.56 -32.93 -20.01
N LYS A 89 -4.97 -33.91 -20.70
CA LYS A 89 -5.63 -35.20 -20.95
C LYS A 89 -5.64 -36.10 -19.73
N ASP A 90 -4.84 -35.79 -18.71
CA ASP A 90 -4.93 -36.45 -17.41
C ASP A 90 -6.17 -35.95 -16.68
N GLU A 91 -7.19 -36.81 -16.56
CA GLU A 91 -8.46 -36.50 -15.91
C GLU A 91 -8.28 -36.00 -14.47
N LEU A 92 -7.32 -36.55 -13.73
CA LEU A 92 -7.06 -36.13 -12.36
C LEU A 92 -6.54 -34.69 -12.33
N PHE A 93 -5.61 -34.36 -13.22
CA PHE A 93 -5.09 -33.00 -13.34
C PHE A 93 -6.17 -32.02 -13.79
N HIS A 94 -6.90 -32.35 -14.85
CA HIS A 94 -7.96 -31.54 -15.42
C HIS A 94 -9.04 -31.22 -14.38
N ASN A 95 -9.57 -32.26 -13.71
CA ASN A 95 -10.58 -32.08 -12.67
C ASN A 95 -10.04 -31.26 -11.51
N LYS A 96 -8.79 -31.47 -11.10
CA LYS A 96 -8.17 -30.68 -10.02
C LYS A 96 -8.04 -29.20 -10.38
N LEU A 97 -7.68 -28.87 -11.61
CA LEU A 97 -7.62 -27.48 -12.08
C LEU A 97 -8.98 -26.80 -11.93
N ILE A 98 -10.03 -27.41 -12.49
CA ILE A 98 -11.39 -26.82 -12.48
C ILE A 98 -11.93 -26.69 -11.05
N ASN A 99 -11.83 -27.74 -10.23
CA ASN A 99 -12.30 -27.71 -8.85
C ASN A 99 -11.60 -26.62 -8.01
N VAL A 100 -10.27 -26.50 -8.14
CA VAL A 100 -9.51 -25.49 -7.41
C VAL A 100 -9.91 -24.07 -7.83
N VAL A 101 -10.21 -23.85 -9.11
CA VAL A 101 -10.69 -22.54 -9.60
C VAL A 101 -12.06 -22.22 -9.02
N VAL A 102 -13.00 -23.19 -8.98
CA VAL A 102 -14.31 -23.02 -8.34
C VAL A 102 -14.17 -22.71 -6.85
N ASP A 103 -13.30 -23.41 -6.12
CA ASP A 103 -13.05 -23.18 -4.69
C ASP A 103 -12.42 -21.80 -4.42
N LYS A 104 -11.46 -21.38 -5.27
CA LYS A 104 -10.87 -20.03 -5.20
C LYS A 104 -11.91 -18.96 -5.49
N TYR A 105 -12.82 -19.20 -6.42
CA TYR A 105 -13.89 -18.26 -6.72
C TYR A 105 -14.83 -18.14 -5.52
N GLY A 106 -15.32 -19.29 -5.03
CA GLY A 106 -16.20 -19.36 -3.87
C GLY A 106 -15.59 -18.70 -2.63
N SER A 107 -14.32 -18.94 -2.34
CA SER A 107 -13.65 -18.34 -1.17
C SER A 107 -13.50 -16.82 -1.27
N SER A 108 -13.36 -16.30 -2.49
CA SER A 108 -13.22 -14.86 -2.72
C SER A 108 -14.53 -14.11 -2.87
N ALA A 109 -15.61 -14.78 -3.31
CA ALA A 109 -16.87 -14.17 -3.70
C ALA A 109 -18.04 -14.51 -2.77
N ILE A 110 -18.01 -15.69 -2.12
CA ILE A 110 -19.16 -16.26 -1.40
C ILE A 110 -18.87 -16.44 0.09
N PHE A 111 -17.78 -17.11 0.46
CA PHE A 111 -17.46 -17.50 1.85
C PHE A 111 -16.16 -16.88 2.37
N LYS A 112 -15.91 -15.62 2.00
CA LYS A 112 -14.76 -14.87 2.48
C LYS A 112 -14.79 -14.79 4.01
N TYR A 113 -13.70 -15.18 4.66
CA TYR A 113 -13.53 -14.97 6.10
C TYR A 113 -13.65 -13.46 6.40
N ASP A 114 -14.62 -13.11 7.23
CA ASP A 114 -14.82 -11.77 7.75
C ASP A 114 -14.61 -11.83 9.26
N SER A 115 -13.59 -11.13 9.76
CA SER A 115 -13.33 -10.99 11.20
C SER A 115 -14.38 -10.09 11.89
N GLY A 116 -15.36 -9.59 11.15
CA GLY A 116 -16.25 -8.49 11.50
C GLY A 116 -15.55 -7.17 11.18
N THR A 117 -16.23 -6.28 10.46
CA THR A 117 -15.70 -4.96 10.08
C THR A 117 -16.55 -3.85 10.69
N TYR A 118 -15.90 -2.81 11.21
CA TYR A 118 -16.61 -1.61 11.67
C TYR A 118 -16.89 -0.63 10.52
N LEU A 119 -16.07 -0.70 9.47
CA LEU A 119 -16.11 0.20 8.34
C LEU A 119 -16.20 -0.59 7.03
N THR A 120 -16.81 0.03 6.04
CA THR A 120 -16.88 -0.46 4.67
C THR A 120 -16.18 0.54 3.74
N PRO A 121 -15.91 0.20 2.47
CA PRO A 121 -15.42 1.18 1.49
C PRO A 121 -16.35 2.40 1.32
N PHE A 122 -17.61 2.28 1.72
CA PHE A 122 -18.63 3.32 1.61
C PHE A 122 -18.80 4.14 2.90
N SER A 123 -18.12 3.77 3.99
CA SER A 123 -18.11 4.55 5.23
C SER A 123 -17.44 5.90 4.99
N MET A 124 -18.03 6.99 5.49
CA MET A 124 -17.54 8.36 5.26
C MET A 124 -16.08 8.56 5.68
N GLU A 125 -15.66 7.88 6.75
CA GLU A 125 -14.29 7.85 7.27
C GLU A 125 -13.28 7.32 6.26
N ILE A 126 -13.72 6.47 5.34
CA ILE A 126 -12.90 5.81 4.32
C ILE A 126 -13.09 6.44 2.95
N SER A 127 -14.34 6.59 2.49
CA SER A 127 -14.63 7.06 1.14
C SER A 127 -14.12 8.48 0.90
N THR A 128 -14.28 9.37 1.88
CA THR A 128 -13.89 10.79 1.77
C THR A 128 -12.38 10.94 1.59
N ILE A 129 -11.59 10.29 2.47
CA ILE A 129 -10.13 10.34 2.36
C ILE A 129 -9.63 9.65 1.10
N ASN A 130 -10.27 8.54 0.66
CA ASN A 130 -9.85 7.81 -0.53
C ASN A 130 -10.14 8.57 -1.83
N VAL A 131 -11.26 9.28 -1.93
CA VAL A 131 -11.53 10.14 -3.09
C VAL A 131 -10.45 11.21 -3.21
N TYR A 132 -10.13 11.91 -2.11
CA TYR A 132 -9.13 12.96 -2.16
C TYR A 132 -7.72 12.39 -2.38
N LEU A 133 -7.39 11.27 -1.75
CA LEU A 133 -6.14 10.54 -1.97
C LEU A 133 -5.93 10.18 -3.44
N ASN A 134 -6.95 9.65 -4.11
CA ASN A 134 -6.88 9.31 -5.53
C ASN A 134 -6.63 10.55 -6.40
N PHE A 135 -7.27 11.68 -6.07
CA PHE A 135 -7.01 12.95 -6.73
C PHE A 135 -5.56 13.42 -6.51
N ILE A 136 -5.07 13.39 -5.25
CA ILE A 136 -3.68 13.74 -4.93
C ILE A 136 -2.70 12.85 -5.71
N MET A 137 -2.89 11.54 -5.71
CA MET A 137 -2.02 10.59 -6.41
C MET A 137 -1.99 10.84 -7.92
N LEU A 138 -3.14 11.14 -8.53
CA LEU A 138 -3.23 11.53 -9.94
C LEU A 138 -2.41 12.80 -10.22
N LYS A 139 -2.54 13.82 -9.37
CA LYS A 139 -1.83 15.09 -9.51
C LYS A 139 -0.33 14.97 -9.20
N LEU A 140 0.05 14.14 -8.23
CA LEU A 140 1.45 13.87 -7.91
C LEU A 140 2.20 13.19 -9.06
N GLY A 141 1.50 12.34 -9.82
CA GLY A 141 2.00 11.72 -11.04
C GLY A 141 2.20 12.69 -12.22
N SER A 142 1.54 13.85 -12.21
CA SER A 142 1.67 14.86 -13.26
C SER A 142 2.76 15.90 -13.00
N ILE A 143 3.38 15.91 -11.82
CA ILE A 143 4.41 16.91 -11.48
C ILE A 143 5.69 16.61 -12.28
N PRO A 144 6.23 17.58 -13.03
CA PRO A 144 7.49 17.40 -13.75
C PRO A 144 8.67 17.09 -12.83
N ARG A 145 9.46 16.06 -13.19
CA ARG A 145 10.66 15.62 -12.44
C ARG A 145 11.92 16.30 -12.98
N HIS A 146 12.03 17.61 -12.76
CA HIS A 146 13.12 18.41 -13.35
C HIS A 146 14.50 18.16 -12.74
N ASN A 147 14.57 17.65 -11.50
CA ASN A 147 15.82 17.35 -10.81
C ASN A 147 15.63 16.25 -9.75
N LYS A 148 16.75 15.72 -9.23
CA LYS A 148 16.76 14.64 -8.23
C LYS A 148 16.09 15.02 -6.90
N ALA A 149 16.13 16.28 -6.51
CA ALA A 149 15.50 16.74 -5.27
C ALA A 149 13.96 16.71 -5.38
N THR A 150 13.41 17.25 -6.47
CA THR A 150 11.99 17.18 -6.81
C THR A 150 11.52 15.73 -6.99
N GLU A 151 12.35 14.88 -7.59
CA GLU A 151 12.08 13.45 -7.74
C GLU A 151 12.01 12.73 -6.38
N LEU A 152 13.06 12.84 -5.57
CA LEU A 152 13.11 12.22 -4.24
C LEU A 152 11.95 12.69 -3.36
N TYR A 153 11.69 13.99 -3.31
CA TYR A 153 10.61 14.52 -2.48
C TYR A 153 9.23 13.98 -2.90
N ALA A 154 9.00 13.84 -4.21
CA ALA A 154 7.76 13.28 -4.72
C ALA A 154 7.63 11.76 -4.50
N GLU A 155 8.73 11.01 -4.54
CA GLU A 155 8.74 9.59 -4.18
C GLU A 155 8.38 9.38 -2.70
N LEU A 156 8.88 10.25 -1.82
CA LEU A 156 8.54 10.24 -0.39
C LEU A 156 7.05 10.58 -0.19
N LEU A 157 6.51 11.58 -0.88
CA LEU A 157 5.07 11.87 -0.85
C LEU A 157 4.25 10.68 -1.39
N THR A 158 4.67 10.07 -2.50
CA THR A 158 3.99 8.90 -3.09
C THR A 158 3.94 7.75 -2.10
N SER A 159 5.05 7.51 -1.40
CA SER A 159 5.13 6.50 -0.35
C SER A 159 4.22 6.82 0.84
N ALA A 160 4.15 8.09 1.25
CA ALA A 160 3.27 8.52 2.33
C ALA A 160 1.80 8.30 2.00
N PHE A 161 1.36 8.72 0.80
CA PHE A 161 0.00 8.49 0.34
C PHE A 161 -0.31 7.01 0.09
N SER A 162 0.69 6.20 -0.28
CA SER A 162 0.53 4.74 -0.36
C SER A 162 0.29 4.10 1.02
N TYR A 163 0.92 4.62 2.08
CA TYR A 163 0.59 4.22 3.45
C TYR A 163 -0.83 4.62 3.85
N VAL A 164 -1.30 5.82 3.47
CA VAL A 164 -2.70 6.24 3.69
C VAL A 164 -3.65 5.25 3.05
N LEU A 165 -3.44 4.88 1.77
CA LEU A 165 -4.24 3.87 1.09
C LEU A 165 -4.23 2.55 1.86
N THR A 166 -3.04 2.05 2.19
CA THR A 166 -2.85 0.79 2.92
C THR A 166 -3.62 0.79 4.25
N ILE A 167 -3.53 1.87 5.03
CA ILE A 167 -4.25 2.00 6.31
C ILE A 167 -5.76 1.91 6.07
N THR A 168 -6.32 2.62 5.09
CA THR A 168 -7.76 2.55 4.80
C THR A 168 -8.20 1.15 4.38
N GLU A 169 -7.42 0.44 3.57
CA GLU A 169 -7.71 -0.94 3.17
C GLU A 169 -7.68 -1.90 4.36
N LEU A 170 -6.72 -1.74 5.27
CA LEU A 170 -6.62 -2.52 6.49
C LEU A 170 -7.83 -2.27 7.40
N LEU A 171 -8.25 -1.01 7.58
CA LEU A 171 -9.42 -0.65 8.38
C LEU A 171 -10.72 -1.25 7.80
N VAL A 172 -10.91 -1.18 6.49
CA VAL A 172 -12.06 -1.80 5.80
C VAL A 172 -12.08 -3.32 5.98
N ARG A 173 -10.90 -3.96 6.08
CA ARG A 173 -10.80 -5.41 6.27
C ARG A 173 -10.83 -5.84 7.75
N GLY A 174 -11.01 -4.90 8.68
CA GLY A 174 -11.07 -5.20 10.10
C GLY A 174 -9.70 -5.51 10.73
N PHE A 175 -8.63 -4.96 10.17
CA PHE A 175 -7.26 -5.09 10.64
C PHE A 175 -6.80 -3.80 11.34
N GLU A 176 -7.50 -3.39 12.41
CA GLU A 176 -7.27 -2.09 13.06
C GLU A 176 -5.89 -1.98 13.72
N LYS A 177 -5.37 -3.11 14.21
CA LYS A 177 -4.05 -3.19 14.84
C LYS A 177 -2.95 -2.99 13.81
N GLU A 178 -3.05 -3.67 12.68
CA GLU A 178 -2.15 -3.57 11.55
C GLU A 178 -2.24 -2.19 10.89
N ALA A 179 -3.44 -1.60 10.84
CA ALA A 179 -3.65 -0.23 10.40
C ALA A 179 -2.88 0.77 11.29
N LEU A 180 -2.97 0.64 12.62
CA LEU A 180 -2.22 1.47 13.56
C LEU A 180 -0.70 1.23 13.46
N ALA A 181 -0.27 -0.02 13.32
CA ALA A 181 1.14 -0.36 13.12
C ALA A 181 1.68 0.26 11.81
N THR A 182 0.87 0.28 10.75
CA THR A 182 1.20 0.90 9.46
C THR A 182 1.21 2.43 9.57
N TRP A 183 0.30 3.02 10.36
CA TRP A 183 0.32 4.45 10.67
C TRP A 183 1.65 4.87 11.30
N ARG A 184 2.31 4.01 12.09
CA ARG A 184 3.65 4.32 12.61
C ARG A 184 4.63 4.68 11.50
N SER A 185 4.67 3.91 10.42
CA SER A 185 5.53 4.18 9.26
C SER A 185 5.11 5.43 8.49
N LEU A 186 3.80 5.68 8.37
CA LEU A 186 3.28 6.96 7.84
C LEU A 186 3.77 8.15 8.68
N HIS A 187 3.75 8.03 10.00
CA HIS A 187 4.18 9.07 10.92
C HIS A 187 5.70 9.30 10.88
N GLU A 188 6.49 8.23 10.72
CA GLU A 188 7.94 8.36 10.51
C GLU A 188 8.25 9.16 9.24
N LEU A 189 7.46 8.93 8.19
CA LEU A 189 7.58 9.64 6.92
C LEU A 189 7.02 11.06 6.99
N GLU A 190 5.91 11.30 7.71
CA GLU A 190 5.37 12.64 8.03
C GLU A 190 6.45 13.52 8.66
N ALA A 191 7.09 13.02 9.72
CA ALA A 191 8.14 13.76 10.43
C ALA A 191 9.36 14.02 9.53
N THR A 192 9.73 13.05 8.70
CA THR A 192 10.84 13.21 7.74
C THR A 192 10.51 14.28 6.70
N LEU A 193 9.31 14.23 6.10
CA LEU A 193 8.84 15.19 5.09
C LEU A 193 8.82 16.63 5.63
N LEU A 194 8.45 16.84 6.90
CA LEU A 194 8.49 18.15 7.54
C LEU A 194 9.91 18.73 7.66
N LEU A 195 10.92 17.88 7.85
CA LEU A 195 12.30 18.32 8.07
C LEU A 195 13.10 18.54 6.79
N ILE A 196 12.76 17.82 5.71
CA ILE A 196 13.50 17.88 4.44
C ILE A 196 12.95 18.93 3.45
N GLN A 197 12.19 19.93 3.95
CA GLN A 197 11.72 21.06 3.14
C GLN A 197 12.87 21.94 2.66
N ASP A 198 13.95 22.01 3.44
CA ASP A 198 15.15 22.77 3.14
C ASP A 198 16.10 21.97 2.23
N GLU A 199 16.63 22.62 1.18
CA GLU A 199 17.46 21.97 0.16
C GLU A 199 18.75 21.38 0.73
N LYS A 200 19.36 22.00 1.75
CA LYS A 200 20.57 21.50 2.40
C LYS A 200 20.26 20.25 3.21
N VAL A 201 19.14 20.21 3.93
CA VAL A 201 18.70 19.01 4.66
C VAL A 201 18.34 17.89 3.69
N LEU A 202 17.62 18.18 2.62
CA LEU A 202 17.26 17.22 1.58
C LEU A 202 18.50 16.62 0.90
N ALA A 203 19.51 17.44 0.61
CA ALA A 203 20.78 16.97 0.04
C ALA A 203 21.52 16.01 0.99
N GLN A 204 21.56 16.31 2.29
CA GLN A 204 22.13 15.38 3.27
C GLN A 204 21.29 14.12 3.44
N TYR A 205 19.96 14.23 3.43
CA TYR A 205 19.08 13.08 3.48
C TYR A 205 19.35 12.11 2.31
N ASN A 206 19.48 12.65 1.09
CA ASN A 206 19.84 11.86 -0.09
C ASN A 206 21.21 11.16 0.05
N GLN A 207 22.21 11.82 0.64
CA GLN A 207 23.51 11.18 0.93
C GLN A 207 23.36 10.03 1.94
N HIS A 208 22.51 10.19 2.94
CA HIS A 208 22.24 9.16 3.94
C HIS A 208 21.44 7.98 3.39
N ILE A 209 20.64 8.16 2.33
CA ILE A 209 20.08 7.05 1.55
C ILE A 209 21.21 6.20 0.95
N LEU A 210 22.21 6.83 0.31
CA LEU A 210 23.36 6.11 -0.24
C LEU A 210 24.14 5.36 0.85
N TYR A 211 24.28 5.96 2.04
CA TYR A 211 24.89 5.27 3.20
C TYR A 211 24.10 4.03 3.61
N ALA A 212 22.77 4.12 3.64
CA ALA A 212 21.92 2.98 3.96
C ALA A 212 22.01 1.87 2.90
N LEU A 213 22.05 2.23 1.61
CA LEU A 213 22.22 1.27 0.52
C LEU A 213 23.58 0.55 0.60
N ALA A 214 24.66 1.30 0.85
CA ALA A 214 26.00 0.73 1.07
C ALA A 214 26.03 -0.21 2.28
N PHE A 215 25.42 0.21 3.40
CA PHE A 215 25.39 -0.59 4.64
C PHE A 215 24.65 -1.92 4.48
N ASN A 216 23.58 -1.92 3.69
CA ASN A 216 22.78 -3.10 3.39
C ASN A 216 23.29 -3.90 2.17
N LYS A 217 24.44 -3.52 1.60
CA LYS A 217 25.06 -4.18 0.43
C LYS A 217 24.14 -4.23 -0.81
N LEU A 218 23.39 -3.15 -1.02
CA LEU A 218 22.47 -3.00 -2.15
C LEU A 218 23.11 -2.30 -3.36
N ILE A 219 24.39 -1.94 -3.26
CA ILE A 219 25.21 -1.37 -4.34
C ILE A 219 26.52 -2.17 -4.49
N ALA A 220 27.29 -1.90 -5.55
CA ALA A 220 28.53 -2.60 -5.82
C ALA A 220 29.52 -2.52 -4.65
N GLN A 221 30.30 -3.59 -4.43
CA GLN A 221 31.23 -3.69 -3.29
C GLN A 221 32.26 -2.55 -3.29
N ALA A 222 32.87 -2.25 -4.45
CA ALA A 222 33.87 -1.19 -4.57
C ALA A 222 33.30 0.22 -4.27
N GLU A 223 32.01 0.43 -4.53
CA GLU A 223 31.32 1.68 -4.20
C GLU A 223 30.97 1.73 -2.70
N SER A 224 30.49 0.61 -2.16
CA SER A 224 30.22 0.46 -0.72
C SER A 224 31.47 0.77 0.11
N ASP A 225 32.63 0.25 -0.28
CA ASP A 225 33.90 0.48 0.44
C ASP A 225 34.29 1.97 0.47
N LYS A 226 34.08 2.69 -0.63
CA LYS A 226 34.32 4.15 -0.69
C LYS A 226 33.37 4.90 0.24
N VAL A 227 32.09 4.55 0.22
CA VAL A 227 31.08 5.17 1.09
C VAL A 227 31.39 4.89 2.57
N PHE A 228 31.84 3.69 2.91
CA PHE A 228 32.23 3.34 4.28
C PHE A 228 33.46 4.11 4.80
N ILE A 229 34.40 4.46 3.93
CA ILE A 229 35.52 5.35 4.29
C ILE A 229 34.99 6.73 4.68
N GLU A 230 34.06 7.29 3.90
CA GLU A 230 33.42 8.57 4.19
C GLU A 230 32.64 8.53 5.52
N ILE A 231 31.83 7.49 5.75
CA ILE A 231 31.08 7.30 6.99
C ILE A 231 32.02 7.29 8.20
N LYS A 232 33.12 6.51 8.14
CA LYS A 232 34.10 6.42 9.24
C LYS A 232 34.79 7.76 9.51
N ALA A 233 35.11 8.52 8.47
CA ALA A 233 35.70 9.85 8.62
C ALA A 233 34.74 10.80 9.36
N LYS A 234 33.49 10.92 8.88
CA LYS A 234 32.48 11.78 9.53
C LYS A 234 32.17 11.36 10.97
N MET A 235 32.05 10.07 11.24
CA MET A 235 31.83 9.56 12.59
C MET A 235 33.00 9.88 13.53
N LYS A 236 34.24 9.83 13.04
CA LYS A 236 35.43 10.19 13.82
C LYS A 236 35.41 11.68 14.19
N ASP A 237 35.04 12.55 13.27
CA ASP A 237 34.93 13.99 13.51
C ASP A 237 33.87 14.32 14.56
N LEU A 238 32.78 13.55 14.56
CA LEU A 238 31.68 13.64 15.54
C LEU A 238 31.94 12.86 16.84
N LYS A 239 33.12 12.23 16.99
CA LYS A 239 33.48 11.38 18.14
C LYS A 239 32.49 10.23 18.42
N LEU A 240 31.82 9.73 17.38
CA LEU A 240 30.90 8.60 17.46
C LEU A 240 31.65 7.27 17.48
N LYS A 241 31.09 6.26 18.16
CA LYS A 241 31.70 4.92 18.28
C LYS A 241 31.09 3.97 17.25
N SER A 242 31.73 2.83 17.00
CA SER A 242 31.24 1.82 16.04
C SER A 242 29.81 1.33 16.33
N LYS A 243 29.39 1.32 17.62
CA LYS A 243 28.02 0.98 18.01
C LYS A 243 26.96 1.98 17.52
N ASP A 244 27.38 3.19 17.17
CA ASP A 244 26.51 4.28 16.71
C ASP A 244 26.39 4.31 15.18
N THR A 245 27.13 3.44 14.46
CA THR A 245 27.19 3.42 12.98
C THR A 245 25.81 3.37 12.34
N LYS A 246 24.96 2.41 12.74
CA LYS A 246 23.61 2.27 12.20
C LYS A 246 22.76 3.52 12.43
N ARG A 247 22.80 4.06 13.65
CA ARG A 247 22.07 5.28 14.02
C ARG A 247 22.54 6.50 13.23
N PHE A 248 23.84 6.65 13.05
CA PHE A 248 24.41 7.72 12.25
C PHE A 248 24.01 7.59 10.77
N ILE A 249 24.01 6.37 10.22
CA ILE A 249 23.57 6.14 8.83
C ILE A 249 22.10 6.52 8.67
N GLU A 250 21.22 6.07 9.57
CA GLU A 250 19.78 6.33 9.49
C GLU A 250 19.38 7.79 9.78
N TYR A 251 20.09 8.47 10.69
CA TYR A 251 19.64 9.78 11.23
C TYR A 251 20.69 10.89 11.18
N GLY A 252 21.91 10.64 10.69
CA GLY A 252 22.99 11.63 10.68
C GLY A 252 22.71 12.84 9.79
N TRP A 253 21.81 12.72 8.82
CA TRP A 253 21.34 13.82 7.98
C TRP A 253 20.69 14.95 8.80
N LEU A 254 20.20 14.66 10.02
CA LEU A 254 19.66 15.67 10.93
C LEU A 254 20.68 16.77 11.29
N LEU A 255 21.98 16.48 11.21
CA LEU A 255 23.04 17.47 11.44
C LEU A 255 22.99 18.66 10.48
N ALA A 256 22.34 18.53 9.31
CA ALA A 256 22.15 19.66 8.40
C ALA A 256 21.06 20.64 8.84
N HIS A 257 20.12 20.19 9.70
CA HIS A 257 19.02 21.00 10.16
C HIS A 257 19.50 22.03 11.19
N ASN A 258 19.13 23.30 11.02
CA ASN A 258 19.68 24.40 11.82
C ASN A 258 19.35 24.28 13.31
N ASP A 259 18.19 23.73 13.65
CA ASP A 259 17.75 23.54 15.04
C ASP A 259 18.27 22.24 15.69
N PHE A 260 19.10 21.45 14.99
CA PHE A 260 19.64 20.22 15.55
C PHE A 260 20.76 20.50 16.55
N ASP A 261 20.44 20.36 17.83
CA ASP A 261 21.41 20.37 18.94
C ASP A 261 21.71 18.95 19.46
N LEU A 262 22.98 18.53 19.47
CA LEU A 262 23.45 17.24 20.00
C LEU A 262 23.22 17.03 21.51
N ASN A 263 23.00 18.11 22.28
CA ASN A 263 22.68 18.02 23.71
C ASN A 263 21.21 17.70 23.97
N ILE A 264 20.34 18.02 23.00
CA ILE A 264 18.89 17.87 23.09
C ILE A 264 18.44 16.66 22.26
N HIS A 265 18.94 16.56 21.04
CA HIS A 265 18.51 15.60 20.03
C HIS A 265 19.44 14.39 19.97
N LYS A 266 18.87 13.26 19.57
CA LYS A 266 19.61 12.00 19.39
C LYS A 266 19.45 11.47 17.97
N PHE A 267 20.40 10.66 17.52
CA PHE A 267 20.30 9.89 16.28
C PHE A 267 19.33 8.71 16.42
N ASN A 268 18.05 9.01 16.55
CA ASN A 268 16.94 8.07 16.49
C ASN A 268 15.66 8.82 16.07
N PHE A 269 14.61 8.07 15.74
CA PHE A 269 13.34 8.67 15.35
C PHE A 269 12.74 9.55 16.47
N ARG A 270 12.52 8.99 17.66
CA ARG A 270 11.70 9.62 18.71
C ARG A 270 12.31 10.88 19.32
N ASP A 271 13.58 10.83 19.69
CA ASP A 271 14.30 11.93 20.34
C ASP A 271 15.10 12.78 19.33
N GLY A 272 15.05 12.43 18.04
CA GLY A 272 15.66 13.19 16.95
C GLY A 272 14.60 13.72 16.01
N VAL A 273 14.23 12.90 15.02
CA VAL A 273 13.30 13.27 13.92
C VAL A 273 11.97 13.80 14.46
N GLN A 274 11.28 13.07 15.33
CA GLN A 274 9.96 13.43 15.85
C GLN A 274 10.00 14.71 16.71
N THR A 275 11.00 14.84 17.59
CA THR A 275 11.20 16.03 18.40
C THR A 275 11.45 17.25 17.51
N LEU A 276 12.37 17.13 16.55
CA LEU A 276 12.76 18.23 15.67
C LEU A 276 11.61 18.65 14.75
N ALA A 277 10.79 17.70 14.31
CA ALA A 277 9.58 17.96 13.52
C ALA A 277 8.43 18.56 14.34
N GLY A 278 8.58 18.76 15.65
CA GLY A 278 7.54 19.32 16.52
C GLY A 278 6.36 18.36 16.80
N LEU A 279 6.52 17.06 16.56
CA LEU A 279 5.44 16.07 16.64
C LEU A 279 5.39 15.30 17.97
N ASN A 280 5.93 15.88 19.05
CA ASN A 280 6.02 15.25 20.37
C ASN A 280 4.65 14.84 20.95
N HIS A 281 3.57 15.51 20.56
CA HIS A 281 2.21 15.17 20.97
C HIS A 281 1.77 13.76 20.49
N LYS A 282 2.38 13.23 19.42
CA LYS A 282 2.11 11.87 18.88
C LYS A 282 2.98 10.77 19.53
N ARG A 283 3.87 11.12 20.46
CA ARG A 283 4.87 10.19 21.05
C ARG A 283 4.25 8.97 21.74
N ASN A 284 3.16 9.18 22.49
CA ASN A 284 2.47 8.09 23.19
C ASN A 284 1.81 7.13 22.20
N ILE A 285 1.14 7.65 21.17
CA ILE A 285 0.50 6.81 20.15
C ILE A 285 1.56 6.05 19.33
N TYR A 286 2.68 6.69 18.98
CA TYR A 286 3.80 6.02 18.32
C TYR A 286 4.34 4.84 19.15
N GLN A 287 4.44 5.00 20.48
CA GLN A 287 4.82 3.90 21.36
C GLN A 287 3.78 2.78 21.35
N VAL A 288 2.49 3.10 21.48
CA VAL A 288 1.40 2.12 21.39
C VAL A 288 1.46 1.37 20.06
N ALA A 289 1.61 2.07 18.93
CA ALA A 289 1.73 1.47 17.61
C ALA A 289 2.94 0.52 17.50
N SER A 290 4.06 0.86 18.16
CA SER A 290 5.20 -0.05 18.28
C SER A 290 4.88 -1.29 19.13
N GLU A 291 4.14 -1.14 20.22
CA GLU A 291 3.77 -2.26 21.09
C GLU A 291 2.74 -3.21 20.43
N VAL A 292 1.87 -2.67 19.55
CA VAL A 292 0.90 -3.47 18.78
C VAL A 292 1.58 -4.49 17.85
N THR A 293 2.77 -4.17 17.33
CA THR A 293 3.57 -5.12 16.52
C THR A 293 4.17 -6.27 17.32
N HIS A 294 4.12 -6.19 18.65
CA HIS A 294 4.49 -7.28 19.53
C HIS A 294 3.21 -7.94 20.07
N SER A 295 3.22 -9.26 20.27
CA SER A 295 2.11 -10.02 20.88
C SER A 295 1.96 -9.71 22.38
N SER A 296 1.87 -8.42 22.72
CA SER A 296 1.80 -7.89 24.07
C SER A 296 0.39 -8.07 24.66
N PRO A 297 0.24 -8.03 25.98
CA PRO A 297 -1.08 -8.03 26.62
C PRO A 297 -1.99 -6.90 26.12
N LEU A 298 -1.42 -5.71 25.83
CA LEU A 298 -2.17 -4.59 25.24
C LEU A 298 -2.79 -5.01 23.89
N THR A 299 -2.00 -5.67 23.04
CA THR A 299 -2.44 -6.15 21.73
C THR A 299 -3.51 -7.23 21.86
N LEU A 300 -3.40 -8.14 22.83
CA LEU A 300 -4.27 -9.32 22.93
C LEU A 300 -5.60 -9.05 23.65
N PHE A 301 -5.60 -8.17 24.66
CA PHE A 301 -6.75 -8.00 25.56
C PHE A 301 -7.49 -6.66 25.40
N THR A 302 -7.08 -5.82 24.45
CA THR A 302 -7.77 -4.54 24.16
C THR A 302 -8.82 -4.71 23.07
N LYS A 303 -9.96 -4.02 23.23
CA LYS A 303 -11.07 -4.05 22.26
C LYS A 303 -10.62 -3.49 20.90
N ARG A 304 -11.06 -4.12 19.81
CA ARG A 304 -10.75 -3.69 18.43
C ARG A 304 -11.17 -2.23 18.15
N HIS A 305 -12.32 -1.81 18.67
CA HIS A 305 -12.80 -0.43 18.52
C HIS A 305 -11.83 0.62 19.06
N TYR A 306 -11.07 0.33 20.13
CA TYR A 306 -10.05 1.26 20.62
C TYR A 306 -8.97 1.50 19.55
N PHE A 307 -8.49 0.44 18.90
CA PHE A 307 -7.51 0.54 17.81
C PHE A 307 -8.09 1.25 16.58
N LEU A 308 -9.37 1.04 16.28
CA LEU A 308 -10.08 1.76 15.22
C LEU A 308 -10.01 3.27 15.44
N SER A 309 -10.46 3.74 16.61
CA SER A 309 -10.55 5.16 16.93
C SER A 309 -9.19 5.84 16.83
N ILE A 310 -8.16 5.27 17.46
CA ILE A 310 -6.82 5.86 17.43
C ILE A 310 -6.18 5.79 16.04
N ALA A 311 -6.42 4.74 15.26
CA ALA A 311 -5.91 4.65 13.89
C ALA A 311 -6.55 5.71 12.99
N LEU A 312 -7.87 5.90 13.07
CA LEU A 312 -8.59 6.92 12.29
C LEU A 312 -8.16 8.34 12.67
N GLU A 313 -8.13 8.67 13.95
CA GLU A 313 -7.73 9.99 14.44
C GLU A 313 -6.34 10.37 13.93
N ASN A 314 -5.40 9.44 14.06
CA ASN A 314 -4.01 9.67 13.69
C ASN A 314 -3.79 9.61 12.17
N LEU A 315 -4.56 8.80 11.43
CA LEU A 315 -4.61 8.81 9.97
C LEU A 315 -5.01 10.19 9.45
N TYR A 316 -6.14 10.74 9.91
CA TYR A 316 -6.62 12.06 9.47
C TYR A 316 -5.68 13.19 9.89
N SER A 317 -5.11 13.10 11.09
CA SER A 317 -4.11 14.05 11.57
C SER A 317 -2.86 14.07 10.66
N SER A 318 -2.27 12.90 10.40
CA SER A 318 -1.09 12.81 9.53
C SER A 318 -1.40 13.11 8.06
N PHE A 319 -2.58 12.70 7.56
CA PHE A 319 -3.02 13.01 6.20
C PHE A 319 -3.08 14.52 5.96
N LEU A 320 -3.70 15.29 6.85
CA LEU A 320 -3.77 16.76 6.70
C LEU A 320 -2.40 17.42 6.69
N THR A 321 -1.46 16.96 7.53
CA THR A 321 -0.07 17.46 7.51
C THR A 321 0.59 17.17 6.16
N ILE A 322 0.53 15.93 5.69
CA ILE A 322 1.20 15.49 4.45
C ILE A 322 0.52 16.10 3.22
N GLU A 323 -0.80 16.26 3.24
CA GLU A 323 -1.57 16.97 2.22
C GLU A 323 -1.09 18.41 2.10
N ALA A 324 -0.93 19.13 3.21
CA ALA A 324 -0.47 20.52 3.16
C ALA A 324 0.93 20.63 2.53
N LEU A 325 1.82 19.68 2.83
CA LEU A 325 3.14 19.59 2.20
C LEU A 325 3.04 19.29 0.70
N PHE A 326 2.17 18.36 0.31
CA PHE A 326 1.88 18.08 -1.09
C PHE A 326 1.33 19.31 -1.80
N ALA A 327 0.38 20.04 -1.22
CA ALA A 327 -0.21 21.23 -1.81
C ALA A 327 0.85 22.30 -2.10
N ALA A 328 1.70 22.60 -1.11
CA ALA A 328 2.80 23.54 -1.28
C ALA A 328 3.78 23.10 -2.39
N PHE A 329 4.11 21.80 -2.42
CA PHE A 329 4.97 21.22 -3.43
C PHE A 329 4.33 21.26 -4.83
N TYR A 330 3.04 20.95 -4.94
CA TYR A 330 2.29 20.93 -6.20
C TYR A 330 2.21 22.33 -6.81
N ILE A 331 1.79 23.32 -6.01
CA ILE A 331 1.67 24.73 -6.44
C ILE A 331 3.01 25.27 -6.93
N LYS A 332 4.11 24.96 -6.23
CA LYS A 332 5.46 25.41 -6.62
C LYS A 332 5.93 24.83 -7.96
N ASN A 333 5.45 23.65 -8.35
CA ASN A 333 5.95 22.89 -9.50
C ASN A 333 4.94 22.77 -10.65
N THR A 334 3.87 23.57 -10.65
CA THR A 334 2.85 23.56 -11.70
C THR A 334 2.63 24.97 -12.29
N THR A 335 1.85 25.03 -13.37
CA THR A 335 1.49 26.33 -13.99
C THR A 335 0.50 27.08 -13.11
N LYS A 336 0.48 28.41 -13.21
CA LYS A 336 -0.43 29.26 -12.42
C LYS A 336 -1.90 28.84 -12.57
N ASN A 337 -2.36 28.58 -13.80
CA ASN A 337 -3.75 28.17 -14.05
C ASN A 337 -4.08 26.83 -13.37
N GLU A 338 -3.16 25.87 -13.40
CA GLU A 338 -3.34 24.58 -12.75
C GLU A 338 -3.31 24.70 -11.22
N ALA A 339 -2.46 25.58 -10.67
CA ALA A 339 -2.42 25.87 -9.24
C ALA A 339 -3.75 26.49 -8.76
N GLU A 340 -4.29 27.48 -9.47
CA GLU A 340 -5.58 28.12 -9.14
C GLU A 340 -6.73 27.10 -9.18
N PHE A 341 -6.77 26.23 -10.20
CA PHE A 341 -7.77 25.16 -10.28
C PHE A 341 -7.62 24.14 -9.12
N TYR A 342 -6.38 23.78 -8.79
CA TYR A 342 -6.09 22.90 -7.66
C TYR A 342 -6.54 23.50 -6.33
N GLU A 343 -6.31 24.78 -6.08
CA GLU A 343 -6.71 25.43 -4.83
C GLU A 343 -8.23 25.41 -4.60
N VAL A 344 -9.03 25.65 -5.65
CA VAL A 344 -10.49 25.54 -5.58
C VAL A 344 -10.92 24.09 -5.33
N THR A 345 -10.28 23.13 -5.97
CA THR A 345 -10.61 21.71 -5.77
C THR A 345 -10.22 21.24 -4.37
N ARG A 346 -9.07 21.69 -3.87
CA ARG A 346 -8.55 21.42 -2.53
C ARG A 346 -9.48 21.94 -1.45
N SER A 347 -10.03 23.14 -1.59
CA SER A 347 -10.93 23.69 -0.56
C SER A 347 -12.19 22.85 -0.38
N ILE A 348 -12.77 22.35 -1.48
CA ILE A 348 -13.93 21.45 -1.45
C ILE A 348 -13.61 20.16 -0.72
N TYR A 349 -12.51 19.48 -1.09
CA TYR A 349 -12.14 18.23 -0.41
C TYR A 349 -11.76 18.44 1.07
N LEU A 350 -11.08 19.53 1.40
CA LEU A 350 -10.71 19.83 2.79
C LEU A 350 -11.92 20.13 3.67
N GLU A 351 -13.01 20.66 3.13
CA GLU A 351 -14.26 20.84 3.88
C GLU A 351 -14.78 19.49 4.39
N ASP A 352 -14.91 18.50 3.49
CA ASP A 352 -15.37 17.16 3.85
C ASP A 352 -14.39 16.43 4.78
N ILE A 353 -13.08 16.54 4.52
CA ILE A 353 -12.05 15.91 5.37
C ILE A 353 -12.10 16.46 6.80
N ASN A 354 -12.23 17.78 6.96
CA ASN A 354 -12.33 18.39 8.28
C ASN A 354 -13.64 18.02 8.97
N PHE A 355 -14.76 17.98 8.23
CA PHE A 355 -16.03 17.51 8.77
C PHE A 355 -15.93 16.08 9.34
N VAL A 356 -15.30 15.16 8.60
CA VAL A 356 -15.10 13.79 9.06
C VAL A 356 -14.16 13.72 10.26
N LYS A 357 -13.06 14.47 10.26
CA LYS A 357 -12.13 14.53 11.40
C LYS A 357 -12.81 15.01 12.69
N ASP A 358 -13.66 16.02 12.59
CA ASP A 358 -14.43 16.55 13.73
C ASP A 358 -15.47 15.55 14.26
N ARG A 359 -15.86 14.56 13.46
CA ARG A 359 -16.75 13.47 13.86
C ARG A 359 -15.99 12.30 14.48
N ILE A 360 -14.78 12.00 14.03
CA ILE A 360 -13.92 10.95 14.60
C ILE A 360 -13.46 11.30 16.03
N THR A 361 -13.27 12.58 16.31
CA THR A 361 -12.77 13.09 17.60
C THR A 361 -13.85 13.27 18.67
N LYS A 362 -15.13 13.02 18.34
CA LYS A 362 -16.28 13.05 19.27
C LYS A 362 -16.69 11.64 19.65
#